data_AF-A0A645INH4-F1
#
_entry.id   AF-A0A645INH4-F1
#
_cell.length_a   1.000
_cell.length_b   1.000
_cell.length_c   1.000
_cell.angle_alpha   90.00
_cell.angle_beta   90.00
_cell.angle_gamma   90.00
#
_symmetry.space_group_name_H-M   'P 1'
#
loop_
_entity.id
_entity.type
_entity.pdbx_description
1 polymer ?
#
loop_
_entity_poly.entity_id
_entity_poly.type
_entity_poly.pdbx_seq_one_letter_code
_entity_poly.pdbx_strand_id
1 'polypeptide(L)' 'MVGAIEAADAMVKAANVTIVGYERIGFGLVTVMVRGDVGAVKAATDVGAEAARAVGELFSVHVIPRPHAEVERVMLKENK' A
#
# COMPACT_ATOMS: atom_id res chain seq x y z
N MET A 1 -13.07 -0.21 -4.60
CA MET A 1 -12.89 0.41 -3.25
C MET A 1 -12.78 -0.64 -2.15
N VAL A 2 -13.67 -1.62 -2.07
CA VAL A 2 -13.62 -2.71 -1.07
C VAL A 2 -12.24 -3.42 -1.04
N GLY A 3 -11.72 -3.84 -2.20
CA GLY A 3 -10.41 -4.51 -2.26
C GLY A 3 -9.22 -3.69 -1.77
N ALA A 4 -9.26 -2.36 -1.90
CA ALA A 4 -8.19 -1.50 -1.36
C ALA A 4 -8.26 -1.40 0.17
N ILE A 5 -9.47 -1.34 0.74
CA ILE A 5 -9.66 -1.28 2.20
C ILE A 5 -9.27 -2.60 2.83
N GLU A 6 -9.71 -3.73 2.24
CA GLU A 6 -9.35 -5.06 2.73
C GLU A 6 -7.84 -5.30 2.65
N ALA A 7 -7.21 -4.91 1.54
CA ALA A 7 -5.76 -4.98 1.41
C ALA A 7 -5.04 -4.15 2.46
N ALA A 8 -5.51 -2.94 2.76
CA ALA A 8 -4.93 -2.08 3.79
C ALA A 8 -5.04 -2.71 5.19
N ASP A 9 -6.21 -3.26 5.53
CA ASP A 9 -6.45 -3.95 6.81
C ASP A 9 -5.58 -5.21 6.96
N ALA A 10 -5.48 -6.00 5.89
CA ALA A 10 -4.63 -7.18 5.87
C ALA A 10 -3.13 -6.84 6.00
N MET A 11 -2.66 -5.78 5.33
CA MET A 11 -1.26 -5.32 5.41
C MET A 11 -0.85 -4.96 6.84
N VAL A 12 -1.65 -4.17 7.55
CA VAL A 12 -1.32 -3.72 8.92
C VAL A 12 -1.46 -4.83 9.97
N LYS A 13 -2.27 -5.86 9.69
CA LYS A 13 -2.38 -7.05 10.56
C LYS A 13 -1.27 -8.07 10.33
N ALA A 14 -0.72 -8.13 9.12
CA ALA A 14 0.30 -9.10 8.75
C ALA A 14 1.69 -8.76 9.30
N ALA A 15 2.04 -7.47 9.36
CA ALA A 15 3.36 -7.02 9.79
C ALA A 15 3.30 -5.64 10.46
N ASN A 16 4.39 -5.29 11.15
CA ASN A 16 4.55 -3.98 11.78
C ASN A 16 4.82 -2.90 10.73
N VAL A 17 3.76 -2.44 10.05
CA VAL A 17 3.79 -1.38 9.03
C VAL A 17 2.74 -0.32 9.35
N THR A 18 2.95 0.90 8.85
CA THR A 18 2.01 2.01 9.00
C THR A 18 1.49 2.45 7.65
N ILE A 19 0.18 2.65 7.52
CA ILE A 19 -0.42 3.24 6.32
C ILE A 19 -0.05 4.71 6.29
N VAL A 20 0.63 5.13 5.24
CA VAL A 20 1.08 6.52 5.06
C VAL A 20 0.19 7.31 4.12
N GLY A 21 -0.65 6.63 3.34
CA GLY A 21 -1.63 7.30 2.48
C GLY A 21 -2.39 6.32 1.60
N TYR A 22 -3.45 6.82 0.99
CA TYR A 22 -4.17 6.15 -0.07
C TYR A 22 -4.47 7.16 -1.17
N GLU A 23 -4.20 6.79 -2.41
CA GLU A 23 -4.31 7.67 -3.57
C GLU A 23 -5.38 7.17 -4.53
N ARG A 24 -6.16 8.11 -5.10
CA ARG A 24 -7.27 7.81 -6.01
C ARG A 24 -7.06 8.58 -7.31
N ILE A 25 -6.64 7.86 -8.35
CA ILE A 25 -6.29 8.46 -9.64
C ILE A 25 -7.43 8.44 -10.68
N GLY A 26 -8.63 7.99 -10.27
CA GLY A 26 -9.78 7.81 -11.17
C GLY A 26 -9.88 6.39 -11.73
N PHE A 27 -10.89 6.16 -12.58
CA PHE A 27 -11.16 4.85 -13.22
C PHE A 27 -11.29 3.65 -12.26
N GLY A 28 -11.65 3.91 -11.00
CA GLY A 28 -11.75 2.87 -9.97
C GLY A 28 -10.41 2.41 -9.39
N LEU A 29 -9.29 2.99 -9.82
CA LEU A 29 -7.95 2.68 -9.33
C LEU A 29 -7.67 3.39 -8.01
N VAL A 30 -7.32 2.60 -7.00
CA VAL A 30 -6.96 3.06 -5.66
C VAL A 30 -5.66 2.38 -5.25
N THR A 31 -4.67 3.16 -4.83
CA THR A 31 -3.38 2.65 -4.35
C THR A 31 -3.25 2.92 -2.86
N VAL A 32 -2.89 1.91 -2.09
CA VAL A 32 -2.59 2.04 -0.65
C VAL A 32 -1.08 1.98 -0.47
N MET A 33 -0.54 2.88 0.34
CA MET A 33 0.90 2.99 0.60
C MET A 33 1.18 2.72 2.08
N VAL A 34 2.16 1.87 2.35
CA VAL A 34 2.61 1.52 3.70
C VAL A 34 4.11 1.75 3.87
N ARG A 35 4.55 2.04 5.09
CA ARG A 35 5.96 2.18 5.49
C ARG A 35 6.31 1.26 6.64
N GLY A 36 7.57 0.85 6.69
CA GLY A 36 8.15 0.00 7.73
C GLY A 36 9.51 -0.52 7.28
N ASP A 37 10.07 -1.47 8.04
CA ASP A 37 11.27 -2.19 7.63
C ASP A 37 11.02 -3.00 6.36
N VAL A 38 12.04 -3.17 5.52
CA VAL A 38 11.92 -3.83 4.21
C VAL A 38 11.28 -5.23 4.32
N GLY A 39 11.63 -5.99 5.36
CA GLY A 39 11.03 -7.30 5.62
C GLY A 39 9.55 -7.22 6.01
N ALA A 40 9.18 -6.25 6.85
CA ALA A 40 7.80 -6.03 7.26
C ALA A 40 6.94 -5.56 6.07
N VAL A 41 7.45 -4.63 5.25
CA VAL A 41 6.75 -4.14 4.05
C VAL A 41 6.53 -5.28 3.06
N LYS A 42 7.53 -6.14 2.83
CA LYS A 42 7.39 -7.29 1.93
C LYS A 42 6.30 -8.25 2.40
N ALA A 43 6.34 -8.65 3.67
CA ALA A 43 5.32 -9.52 4.25
C ALA A 43 3.92 -8.90 4.19
N ALA A 44 3.79 -7.61 4.53
CA ALA A 44 2.53 -6.89 4.43
C ALA A 44 2.00 -6.86 2.99
N THR A 45 2.84 -6.55 2.00
CA THR A 45 2.41 -6.48 0.60
C THR A 45 2.02 -7.82 0.03
N ASP A 46 2.67 -8.92 0.42
CA ASP A 46 2.33 -10.27 -0.05
C ASP A 46 0.93 -10.66 0.44
N VAL A 47 0.64 -10.47 1.74
CA VAL A 47 -0.69 -10.74 2.31
C VAL A 47 -1.75 -9.77 1.75
N GLY A 48 -1.42 -8.50 1.61
CA GLY A 48 -2.32 -7.50 1.03
C GLY A 48 -2.68 -7.79 -0.43
N ALA A 49 -1.76 -8.35 -1.21
CA ALA A 49 -1.99 -8.76 -2.59
C ALA A 49 -3.02 -9.90 -2.68
N GLU A 50 -2.89 -10.90 -1.81
CA GLU A 50 -3.82 -12.02 -1.74
C GLU A 50 -5.21 -11.56 -1.30
N ALA A 51 -5.28 -10.72 -0.26
CA ALA A 51 -6.52 -10.14 0.22
C ALA A 51 -7.23 -9.32 -0.87
N ALA A 52 -6.49 -8.45 -1.58
CA ALA A 52 -7.02 -7.65 -2.68
C ALA A 52 -7.62 -8.51 -3.80
N ARG A 53 -6.96 -9.62 -4.17
CA ARG A 53 -7.44 -10.57 -5.19
C ARG A 53 -8.66 -11.36 -4.75
N ALA A 54 -8.81 -11.63 -3.44
CA ALA A 54 -9.94 -12.40 -2.93
C ALA A 54 -11.26 -11.61 -2.99
N VAL A 55 -11.21 -10.30 -2.74
CA VAL A 55 -12.41 -9.43 -2.66
C VAL A 55 -12.54 -8.45 -3.84
N GLY A 56 -11.61 -8.48 -4.80
CA GLY A 56 -11.59 -7.55 -5.93
C GLY A 56 -10.50 -7.83 -6.96
N GLU A 57 -10.12 -6.79 -7.71
CA GLU A 57 -9.10 -6.86 -8.75
C GLU A 57 -7.81 -6.19 -8.28
N LEU A 58 -6.70 -6.92 -8.35
CA LEU A 58 -5.37 -6.40 -8.04
C LEU A 58 -4.64 -6.00 -9.33
N PHE A 59 -4.31 -4.71 -9.45
CA PHE A 59 -3.58 -4.20 -10.61
C PHE A 59 -2.06 -4.30 -10.46
N SER A 60 -1.51 -3.92 -9.31
CA SER A 60 -0.06 -3.89 -9.09
C SER A 60 0.29 -3.97 -7.61
N VAL A 61 1.43 -4.59 -7.32
CA VAL A 61 2.06 -4.66 -6.00
C VAL A 61 3.55 -4.45 -6.16
N HIS A 62 4.13 -3.59 -5.33
CA HIS A 62 5.54 -3.26 -5.41
C HIS A 62 6.10 -2.88 -4.05
N VAL A 63 7.37 -3.22 -3.84
CA VAL A 63 8.14 -2.87 -2.65
C VAL A 63 9.35 -2.07 -3.09
N ILE A 64 9.54 -0.89 -2.49
CA ILE A 64 10.70 -0.04 -2.71
C ILE A 64 11.51 -0.02 -1.41
N PRO A 65 12.61 -0.80 -1.31
CA PRO A 65 13.37 -0.91 -0.05
C PRO A 65 13.99 0.39 0.44
N ARG A 66 14.37 1.28 -0.48
CA ARG A 66 15.01 2.56 -0.18
C ARG A 66 14.59 3.61 -1.21
N PRO A 67 13.39 4.21 -1.05
CA PRO A 67 12.94 5.25 -1.97
C PRO A 67 13.85 6.47 -1.85
N HIS A 68 14.07 7.14 -2.98
CA HIS A 68 14.81 8.40 -3.00
C HIS A 68 13.97 9.51 -2.32
N ALA A 69 14.61 10.43 -1.60
CA ALA A 69 13.92 11.46 -0.80
C ALA A 69 12.93 12.32 -1.63
N GLU A 70 13.29 12.62 -2.88
CA GLU A 70 12.40 13.35 -3.79
C GLU A 70 11.15 12.55 -4.19
N VAL A 71 11.24 11.22 -4.32
CA VAL A 71 10.07 10.37 -4.58
C VAL A 71 9.12 10.40 -3.38
N GLU A 72 9.69 10.38 -2.17
CA GLU A 72 8.94 10.43 -0.93
C GLU A 72 8.14 11.74 -0.79
N ARG A 73 8.74 12.88 -1.14
CA ARG A 73 8.05 14.18 -1.17
C ARG A 73 6.87 14.23 -2.12
N VAL A 74 6.99 13.59 -3.29
CA VAL A 74 5.94 13.60 -4.31
C VAL A 74 4.81 12.63 -3.92
N MET A 75 5.14 11.46 -3.38
CA MET A 75 4.17 10.42 -3.01
C MET A 75 3.45 10.71 -1.69
N LEU A 76 4.17 11.24 -0.69
CA LEU A 76 3.62 11.58 0.63
C LEU A 76 3.40 13.08 0.69
N LYS A 77 2.44 13.60 -0.08
CA LYS A 77 2.03 14.99 0.11
C LYS A 77 1.43 15.14 1.50
N GLU A 78 2.06 15.95 2.35
CA GLU A 78 1.39 16.53 3.52
C GLU A 78 0.19 17.32 3.02
N ASN A 79 -1.00 16.94 3.47
CA ASN A 79 -2.19 17.76 3.34
C ASN A 79 -1.91 19.07 4.09
N LYS A 80 -1.75 20.16 3.34
CA LYS A 80 -2.00 21.51 3.85
C LYS A 80 -3.51 21.74 3.91
#